data_AF-A0AAV5T646-F1
#
_entry.id   AF-A0AAV5T646-F1
#
_cell.length_a   1.000
_cell.length_b   1.000
_cell.length_c   1.000
_cell.angle_alpha   90.00
_cell.angle_beta   90.00
_cell.angle_gamma   90.00
#
_symmetry.space_group_name_H-M   'P 1'
#
loop_
_entity.id
_entity.type
_entity.pdbx_description
1 polymer ?
#
loop_
_entity_poly.entity_id
_entity_poly.type
_entity_poly.pdbx_seq_one_letter_code
_entity_poly.pdbx_strand_id
1 'polypeptide(L)'
;VFLLFHTATIIIYISLMLRIQQALVHGNSMLHLSTRAQLGIVLVLASFSFYAVTAFFLSTEEPENRIEIIERHNVSWLEQYSRHVIVFGVDIGDGGTFRAAMIKLAAFVVVMYLIMGLLIFLIIRGLKAHAKFESAQKRLCRTCKAYTIELLVVALLYTIPSLIDIIFHICPPLFIPDILFFISRILVLVCFTIQSTTSALIFLSHHKFVKELRRKLAIYFSHARNSLLILNDV
;
A
#
# COMPACT_ATOMS: atom_id res chain seq x y z
N VAL A 1 -8.91 1.78 11.57
CA VAL A 1 -7.45 1.55 11.70
C VAL A 1 -6.84 1.01 10.41
N PHE A 2 -7.30 -0.13 9.86
CA PHE A 2 -6.80 -0.70 8.59
C PHE A 2 -6.77 0.31 7.43
N LEU A 3 -7.89 1.01 7.18
CA LEU A 3 -7.97 2.03 6.12
C LEU A 3 -7.03 3.22 6.31
N LEU A 4 -6.77 3.63 7.55
CA LEU A 4 -5.83 4.73 7.87
C LEU A 4 -4.38 4.31 7.57
N PHE A 5 -4.00 3.11 8.00
CA PHE A 5 -2.70 2.53 7.65
C PHE A 5 -2.57 2.33 6.13
N HIS A 6 -3.66 1.93 5.47
CA HIS A 6 -3.69 1.70 4.04
C HIS A 6 -3.40 2.99 3.24
N THR A 7 -4.09 4.05 3.62
CA THR A 7 -3.94 5.40 3.07
C THR A 7 -2.55 5.98 3.28
N ALA A 8 -2.00 5.89 4.50
CA ALA A 8 -0.66 6.40 4.79
C ALA A 8 0.43 5.72 3.96
N THR A 9 0.35 4.40 3.82
CA THR A 9 1.30 3.61 3.00
C THR A 9 1.20 3.96 1.52
N ILE A 10 -0.01 4.09 0.97
CA ILE A 10 -0.19 4.47 -0.45
C ILE A 10 0.45 5.82 -0.73
N ILE A 11 0.24 6.82 0.14
CA ILE A 11 0.80 8.16 -0.03
C ILE A 11 2.33 8.12 -0.02
N ILE A 12 2.92 7.39 0.94
CA ILE A 12 4.37 7.20 1.02
C ILE A 12 4.89 6.50 -0.24
N TYR A 13 4.21 5.44 -0.68
CA TYR A 13 4.56 4.67 -1.85
C TYR A 13 4.54 5.50 -3.14
N ILE A 14 3.48 6.28 -3.38
CA ILE A 14 3.38 7.10 -4.59
C ILE A 14 4.41 8.24 -4.56
N SER A 15 4.64 8.84 -3.38
CA SER A 15 5.71 9.84 -3.20
C SER A 15 7.08 9.26 -3.53
N LEU A 16 7.34 8.01 -3.15
CA LEU A 16 8.56 7.27 -3.47
C LEU A 16 8.68 7.00 -4.98
N MET A 17 7.62 6.49 -5.61
CA MET A 17 7.56 6.24 -7.06
C MET A 17 7.88 7.51 -7.86
N LEU A 18 7.25 8.64 -7.50
CA LEU A 18 7.51 9.94 -8.11
C LEU A 18 8.97 10.37 -7.92
N ARG A 19 9.54 10.23 -6.72
CA ARG A 19 10.95 10.56 -6.49
C ARG A 19 11.91 9.68 -7.29
N ILE A 20 11.61 8.38 -7.42
CA ILE A 20 12.45 7.48 -8.22
C ILE A 20 12.34 7.85 -9.71
N GLN A 21 11.15 8.16 -10.23
CA GLN A 21 11.01 8.68 -11.58
C GLN A 21 11.90 9.91 -11.79
N GLN A 22 11.80 10.89 -10.90
CA GLN A 22 12.52 12.17 -11.03
C GLN A 22 14.04 11.99 -10.90
N ALA A 23 14.50 11.03 -10.09
CA ALA A 23 15.92 10.67 -10.01
C ALA A 23 16.46 9.99 -11.28
N LEU A 24 15.58 9.43 -12.11
CA LEU A 24 15.96 8.73 -13.34
C LEU A 24 15.88 9.64 -14.57
N VAL A 25 14.96 10.61 -14.59
CA VAL A 25 14.84 11.62 -15.65
C VAL A 25 15.99 12.63 -15.53
N HIS A 26 16.97 12.59 -16.44
CA HIS A 26 18.07 13.56 -16.48
C HIS A 26 17.82 14.61 -17.58
N GLY A 27 17.98 15.89 -17.25
CA GLY A 27 17.89 17.03 -18.19
C GLY A 27 16.50 17.67 -18.33
N ASN A 28 16.35 18.60 -19.27
CA ASN A 28 15.09 19.30 -19.61
C ASN A 28 14.13 18.38 -20.40
N SER A 29 13.80 17.22 -19.84
CA SER A 29 12.76 16.34 -20.38
C SER A 29 11.38 16.89 -20.02
N MET A 30 10.40 16.76 -20.92
CA MET A 30 8.97 17.05 -20.62
C MET A 30 8.42 16.19 -19.46
N LEU A 31 9.13 15.15 -19.04
CA LEU A 31 8.76 14.27 -17.93
C LEU A 31 9.32 14.73 -16.58
N HIS A 32 10.19 15.75 -16.58
CA HIS A 32 10.71 16.33 -15.35
C HIS A 32 9.61 17.19 -14.72
N LEU A 33 9.13 16.77 -13.55
CA LEU A 33 8.07 17.47 -12.84
C LEU A 33 8.73 18.46 -11.89
N SER A 34 8.22 19.70 -11.86
CA SER A 34 8.63 20.64 -10.83
C SER A 34 8.28 20.10 -9.45
N THR A 35 9.05 20.48 -8.41
CA THR A 35 8.75 20.09 -7.02
C THR A 35 7.33 20.49 -6.61
N ARG A 36 6.82 21.61 -7.15
CA ARG A 36 5.45 22.08 -6.94
C ARG A 36 4.41 21.13 -7.57
N ALA A 37 4.66 20.66 -8.79
CA ALA A 37 3.78 19.70 -9.46
C ALA A 37 3.79 18.33 -8.74
N GLN A 38 4.96 17.87 -8.28
CA GLN A 38 5.06 16.65 -7.47
C GLN A 38 4.28 16.77 -6.17
N LEU A 39 4.43 17.90 -5.46
CA LEU A 39 3.66 18.17 -4.24
C LEU A 39 2.16 18.21 -4.52
N GLY A 40 1.74 18.84 -5.62
CA GLY A 40 0.34 18.85 -6.04
C GLY A 40 -0.23 17.45 -6.27
N ILE A 41 0.51 16.58 -6.98
CA ILE A 41 0.10 15.18 -7.20
C ILE A 41 -0.02 14.43 -5.87
N VAL A 42 0.96 14.57 -4.98
CA VAL A 42 0.95 13.92 -3.66
C VAL A 42 -0.22 14.42 -2.81
N LEU A 43 -0.51 15.73 -2.81
CA LEU A 43 -1.63 16.31 -2.09
C LEU A 43 -2.98 15.84 -2.63
N VAL A 44 -3.16 15.82 -3.96
CA VAL A 44 -4.40 15.32 -4.58
C VAL A 44 -4.64 13.85 -4.21
N LEU A 45 -3.61 13.02 -4.27
CA LEU A 45 -3.70 11.62 -3.88
C LEU A 45 -3.97 11.46 -2.38
N ALA A 46 -3.31 12.26 -1.54
CA ALA A 46 -3.54 12.24 -0.11
C ALA A 46 -4.97 12.66 0.26
N SER A 47 -5.49 13.71 -0.38
CA SER A 47 -6.88 14.15 -0.21
C SER A 47 -7.87 13.09 -0.68
N PHE A 48 -7.61 12.45 -1.82
CA PHE A 48 -8.46 11.36 -2.32
C PHE A 48 -8.44 10.14 -1.39
N SER A 49 -7.27 9.75 -0.87
CA SER A 49 -7.17 8.69 0.11
C SER A 49 -7.86 9.06 1.43
N PHE A 50 -7.70 10.30 1.92
CA PHE A 50 -8.39 10.77 3.12
C PHE A 50 -9.91 10.76 2.94
N TYR A 51 -10.39 11.25 1.80
CA TYR A 51 -11.80 11.18 1.41
C TYR A 51 -12.33 9.74 1.45
N ALA A 52 -11.59 8.78 0.89
CA ALA A 52 -11.99 7.37 0.92
C ALA A 52 -12.10 6.81 2.35
N VAL A 53 -11.17 7.20 3.24
CA VAL A 53 -11.22 6.83 4.67
C VAL A 53 -12.43 7.44 5.36
N THR A 54 -12.65 8.74 5.18
CA THR A 54 -13.79 9.44 5.77
C THR A 54 -15.10 8.89 5.24
N ALA A 55 -15.22 8.66 3.94
CA ALA A 55 -16.43 8.10 3.32
C ALA A 55 -16.71 6.68 3.82
N PHE A 56 -15.67 5.87 4.03
CA PHE A 56 -15.81 4.55 4.64
C PHE A 56 -16.26 4.66 6.10
N PHE A 57 -15.61 5.52 6.90
CA PHE A 57 -15.95 5.73 8.31
C PHE A 57 -17.41 6.16 8.50
N LEU A 58 -17.86 7.16 7.74
CA LEU A 58 -19.25 7.62 7.75
C LEU A 58 -20.24 6.54 7.29
N SER A 59 -19.81 5.64 6.39
CA SER A 59 -20.65 4.52 5.94
C SER A 59 -20.65 3.32 6.92
N THR A 60 -19.88 3.41 8.01
CA THR A 60 -19.83 2.40 9.09
C THR A 60 -20.46 2.88 10.39
N GLU A 61 -21.09 4.05 10.39
CA GLU A 61 -21.87 4.52 11.54
C GLU A 61 -23.06 3.61 11.80
N GLU A 62 -23.38 3.43 13.09
CA GLU A 62 -24.51 2.63 13.52
C GLU A 62 -25.82 3.28 13.03
N PRO A 63 -26.81 2.48 12.62
CA PRO A 63 -28.11 3.00 12.22
C PRO A 63 -28.80 3.67 13.42
N GLU A 64 -29.48 4.79 13.18
CA GLU A 64 -30.13 5.60 14.23
C GLU A 64 -31.13 4.80 15.08
N ASN A 65 -31.72 3.74 14.52
CA ASN A 65 -32.65 2.82 15.17
C ASN A 65 -31.98 1.57 15.77
N ARG A 66 -30.69 1.62 16.12
CA ARG A 66 -29.93 0.51 16.74
C ARG A 66 -30.67 -0.18 17.88
N ILE A 67 -31.24 0.59 18.81
CA ILE A 67 -31.90 0.06 20.02
C ILE A 67 -33.11 -0.80 19.63
N GLU A 68 -33.94 -0.29 18.73
CA GLU A 68 -35.13 -0.98 18.23
C GLU A 68 -34.76 -2.27 17.49
N ILE A 69 -33.66 -2.28 16.74
CA ILE A 69 -33.17 -3.48 16.04
C ILE A 69 -32.69 -4.55 17.05
N ILE A 70 -31.95 -4.14 18.08
CA ILE A 70 -31.46 -5.05 19.14
C ILE A 70 -32.63 -5.69 19.91
N GLU A 71 -33.64 -4.89 20.25
CA GLU A 71 -34.85 -5.36 20.91
C GLU A 71 -35.68 -6.29 20.01
N ARG A 72 -35.86 -5.92 18.73
CA ARG A 72 -36.62 -6.71 17.75
C ARG A 72 -36.05 -8.11 17.54
N HIS A 73 -34.72 -8.26 17.52
CA HIS A 73 -34.06 -9.56 17.36
C HIS A 73 -33.72 -10.25 18.69
N ASN A 74 -34.11 -9.65 19.82
CA ASN A 74 -33.93 -10.19 21.16
C ASN A 74 -32.45 -10.53 21.49
N VAL A 75 -31.52 -9.70 21.01
CA VAL A 75 -30.06 -9.87 21.15
C VAL A 75 -29.44 -8.98 22.22
N SER A 76 -30.26 -8.43 23.12
CA SER A 76 -29.83 -7.57 24.24
C SER A 76 -28.83 -8.25 25.19
N TRP A 77 -28.80 -9.59 25.22
CA TRP A 77 -27.82 -10.36 25.98
C TRP A 77 -26.36 -10.12 25.52
N LEU A 78 -26.13 -9.67 24.28
CA LEU A 78 -24.78 -9.34 23.81
C LEU A 78 -24.14 -8.17 24.57
N GLU A 79 -24.95 -7.28 25.14
CA GLU A 79 -24.46 -6.14 25.94
C GLU A 79 -23.79 -6.60 27.25
N GLN A 80 -24.04 -7.83 27.69
CA GLN A 80 -23.37 -8.43 28.85
C GLN A 80 -21.90 -8.76 28.59
N TYR A 81 -21.52 -8.98 27.32
CA TYR A 81 -20.18 -9.39 26.91
C TYR A 81 -19.37 -8.27 26.25
N SER A 82 -20.05 -7.29 25.65
CA SER A 82 -19.41 -6.11 25.04
C SER A 82 -20.29 -4.88 25.21
N ARG A 83 -19.70 -3.78 25.68
CA ARG A 83 -20.39 -2.47 25.72
C ARG A 83 -20.61 -1.86 24.32
N HIS A 84 -20.02 -2.44 23.29
CA HIS A 84 -20.01 -1.91 21.92
C HIS A 84 -20.58 -2.99 21.00
N VAL A 85 -21.90 -3.06 20.92
CA VAL A 85 -22.61 -3.91 19.95
C VAL A 85 -22.86 -3.08 18.71
N ILE A 86 -22.12 -3.37 17.65
CA ILE A 86 -22.21 -2.67 16.37
C ILE A 86 -23.29 -3.34 15.52
N VAL A 87 -24.29 -2.55 15.11
CA VAL A 87 -25.38 -2.99 14.23
C VAL A 87 -25.11 -2.44 12.83
N PHE A 88 -25.12 -3.32 11.82
CA PHE A 88 -24.78 -2.94 10.43
C PHE A 88 -25.99 -2.90 9.48
N GLY A 89 -27.12 -3.50 9.87
CA GLY A 89 -28.35 -3.57 9.06
C GLY A 89 -29.57 -3.92 9.90
N VAL A 90 -30.74 -3.93 9.27
CA VAL A 90 -32.04 -4.04 9.98
C VAL A 90 -32.43 -5.49 10.25
N ASP A 91 -32.12 -6.39 9.31
CA ASP A 91 -32.46 -7.82 9.40
C ASP A 91 -31.20 -8.69 9.50
N ILE A 92 -31.35 -9.94 9.95
CA ILE A 92 -30.23 -10.88 10.06
C ILE A 92 -29.63 -11.15 8.68
N GLY A 93 -28.34 -10.89 8.51
CA GLY A 93 -27.64 -11.01 7.23
C GLY A 93 -27.74 -9.77 6.34
N ASP A 94 -28.50 -8.74 6.74
CA ASP A 94 -28.46 -7.43 6.10
C ASP A 94 -27.20 -6.68 6.53
N GLY A 95 -26.30 -6.46 5.57
CA GLY A 95 -25.10 -5.66 5.76
C GLY A 95 -25.31 -4.16 5.61
N GLY A 96 -26.53 -3.70 5.28
CA GLY A 96 -26.92 -2.30 5.23
C GLY A 96 -25.90 -1.35 4.57
N THR A 97 -25.62 -0.25 5.25
CA THR A 97 -24.65 0.78 4.82
C THR A 97 -23.21 0.25 4.76
N PHE A 98 -22.87 -0.73 5.60
CA PHE A 98 -21.56 -1.36 5.62
C PHE A 98 -21.27 -2.14 4.33
N ARG A 99 -22.26 -2.82 3.75
CA ARG A 99 -22.12 -3.47 2.44
C ARG A 99 -21.77 -2.46 1.34
N ALA A 100 -22.43 -1.31 1.34
CA ALA A 100 -22.10 -0.22 0.41
C ALA A 100 -20.70 0.36 0.67
N ALA A 101 -20.27 0.46 1.94
CA ALA A 101 -18.91 0.86 2.31
C ALA A 101 -17.85 -0.11 1.74
N MET A 102 -18.10 -1.41 1.84
CA MET A 102 -17.21 -2.46 1.33
C MET A 102 -17.11 -2.43 -0.20
N ILE A 103 -18.21 -2.18 -0.92
CA ILE A 103 -18.19 -1.99 -2.38
C ILE A 103 -17.36 -0.76 -2.78
N LYS A 104 -17.55 0.37 -2.08
CA LYS A 104 -16.75 1.59 -2.32
C LYS A 104 -15.27 1.34 -2.04
N LEU A 105 -14.95 0.56 -1.01
CA LEU A 105 -13.58 0.17 -0.69
C LEU A 105 -12.97 -0.71 -1.79
N ALA A 106 -13.70 -1.69 -2.32
CA ALA A 106 -13.23 -2.51 -3.44
C ALA A 106 -12.95 -1.64 -4.67
N ALA A 107 -13.87 -0.71 -5.00
CA ALA A 107 -13.68 0.23 -6.11
C ALA A 107 -12.44 1.10 -5.91
N PHE A 108 -12.21 1.61 -4.70
CA PHE A 108 -11.02 2.39 -4.35
C PHE A 108 -9.72 1.60 -4.56
N VAL A 109 -9.66 0.36 -4.08
CA VAL A 109 -8.48 -0.52 -4.23
C VAL A 109 -8.17 -0.77 -5.70
N VAL A 110 -9.20 -1.04 -6.53
CA VAL A 110 -9.04 -1.24 -7.98
C VAL A 110 -8.53 0.03 -8.66
N VAL A 111 -9.16 1.17 -8.40
CA VAL A 111 -8.78 2.46 -9.01
C VAL A 111 -7.34 2.83 -8.64
N MET A 112 -6.95 2.67 -7.37
CA MET A 112 -5.57 2.94 -6.94
C MET A 112 -4.55 2.04 -7.61
N TYR A 113 -4.86 0.75 -7.74
CA TYR A 113 -3.98 -0.19 -8.45
C TYR A 113 -3.82 0.18 -9.93
N LEU A 114 -4.90 0.60 -10.60
CA LEU A 114 -4.84 1.08 -11.99
C LEU A 114 -4.00 2.36 -12.13
N ILE A 115 -4.15 3.32 -11.20
CA ILE A 115 -3.33 4.55 -11.17
C ILE A 115 -1.85 4.19 -11.01
N MET A 116 -1.51 3.27 -10.11
CA MET A 116 -0.14 2.78 -9.96
C MET A 116 0.41 2.16 -11.26
N GLY A 117 -0.37 1.28 -11.90
CA GLY A 117 0.02 0.66 -13.17
C GLY A 117 0.24 1.70 -14.28
N LEU A 118 -0.65 2.69 -14.38
CA LEU A 118 -0.53 3.79 -15.34
C LEU A 118 0.73 4.63 -15.09
N LEU A 119 1.02 4.99 -13.82
CA LEU A 119 2.21 5.73 -13.46
C LEU A 119 3.47 4.95 -13.86
N ILE A 120 3.57 3.66 -13.50
CA ILE A 120 4.69 2.81 -13.88
C ILE A 120 4.85 2.74 -15.41
N PHE A 121 3.75 2.58 -16.14
CA PHE A 121 3.77 2.57 -17.60
C PHE A 121 4.30 3.88 -18.18
N LEU A 122 3.83 5.03 -17.70
CA LEU A 122 4.30 6.36 -18.12
C LEU A 122 5.78 6.56 -17.81
N ILE A 123 6.25 6.10 -16.64
CA ILE A 123 7.66 6.13 -16.26
C ILE A 123 8.49 5.31 -17.24
N ILE A 124 8.10 4.05 -17.52
CA ILE A 124 8.82 3.16 -18.44
C ILE A 124 8.85 3.74 -19.86
N ARG A 125 7.70 4.21 -20.36
CA ARG A 125 7.59 4.84 -21.69
C ARG A 125 8.49 6.06 -21.80
N GLY A 126 8.49 6.88 -20.76
CA GLY A 126 9.33 8.07 -20.69
C GLY A 126 10.82 7.74 -20.69
N LEU A 127 11.24 6.77 -19.87
CA LEU A 127 12.63 6.34 -19.84
C LEU A 127 13.09 5.70 -21.17
N LYS A 128 12.21 4.94 -21.85
CA LYS A 128 12.49 4.38 -23.18
C LYS A 128 12.82 5.46 -24.21
N ALA A 129 12.14 6.60 -24.15
CA ALA A 129 12.40 7.72 -25.07
C ALA A 129 13.78 8.39 -24.85
N HIS A 130 14.35 8.27 -23.64
CA HIS A 130 15.62 8.91 -23.26
C HIS A 130 16.82 7.95 -23.20
N ALA A 131 16.61 6.65 -23.21
CA ALA A 131 17.67 5.65 -23.15
C ALA A 131 18.38 5.44 -24.50
N LYS A 132 19.15 6.45 -24.96
CA LYS A 132 19.91 6.40 -26.22
C LYS A 132 21.25 5.66 -26.13
N PHE A 133 21.79 5.47 -24.93
CA PHE A 133 23.09 4.82 -24.69
C PHE A 133 22.93 3.43 -24.06
N GLU A 134 23.86 2.50 -24.33
CA GLU A 134 23.82 1.11 -23.82
C GLU A 134 23.78 1.06 -22.28
N SER A 135 24.54 1.93 -21.60
CA SER A 135 24.52 2.05 -20.14
C SER A 135 23.17 2.54 -19.60
N ALA A 136 22.50 3.44 -20.34
CA ALA A 136 21.17 3.93 -20.02
C ALA A 136 20.09 2.86 -20.28
N GLN A 137 20.24 2.06 -21.33
CA GLN A 137 19.35 0.91 -21.61
C GLN A 137 19.46 -0.18 -20.53
N LYS A 138 20.67 -0.53 -20.08
CA LYS A 138 20.86 -1.47 -18.96
C LYS A 138 20.22 -0.96 -17.67
N ARG A 139 20.34 0.34 -17.37
CA ARG A 139 19.67 0.96 -16.22
C ARG A 139 18.15 0.94 -16.37
N LEU A 140 17.63 1.29 -17.54
CA LEU A 140 16.20 1.22 -17.87
C LEU A 140 15.64 -0.19 -17.68
N CYS A 141 16.32 -1.22 -18.18
CA CYS A 141 15.88 -2.60 -18.06
C CYS A 141 15.79 -3.04 -16.58
N ARG A 142 16.79 -2.67 -15.76
CA ARG A 142 16.76 -2.94 -14.31
C ARG A 142 15.62 -2.22 -13.60
N THR A 143 15.40 -0.94 -13.93
CA THR A 143 14.31 -0.14 -13.37
C THR A 143 12.94 -0.70 -13.76
N CYS A 144 12.74 -1.02 -15.04
CA CYS A 144 11.51 -1.62 -15.56
C CYS A 144 11.22 -2.95 -14.84
N LYS A 145 12.23 -3.83 -14.73
CA LYS A 145 12.11 -5.09 -14.01
C LYS A 145 11.73 -4.87 -12.54
N ALA A 146 12.35 -3.91 -11.86
CA ALA A 146 12.04 -3.60 -10.46
C ALA A 146 10.58 -3.15 -10.29
N TYR A 147 10.12 -2.18 -11.08
CA TYR A 147 8.74 -1.70 -11.00
C TYR A 147 7.70 -2.75 -11.39
N THR A 148 7.98 -3.58 -12.39
CA THR A 148 7.06 -4.67 -12.78
C THR A 148 6.97 -5.73 -11.69
N ILE A 149 8.10 -6.11 -11.08
CA ILE A 149 8.10 -7.03 -9.92
C ILE A 149 7.30 -6.40 -8.78
N GLU A 150 7.52 -5.13 -8.48
CA GLU A 150 6.82 -4.45 -7.40
C GLU A 150 5.30 -4.38 -7.65
N LEU A 151 4.88 -4.06 -8.88
CA LEU A 151 3.47 -4.09 -9.26
C LEU A 151 2.85 -5.49 -9.09
N LEU A 152 3.57 -6.53 -9.50
CA LEU A 152 3.12 -7.92 -9.35
C LEU A 152 3.02 -8.33 -7.88
N VAL A 153 4.00 -7.95 -7.06
CA VAL A 153 4.01 -8.22 -5.62
C VAL A 153 2.83 -7.53 -4.95
N VAL A 154 2.57 -6.25 -5.28
CA VAL A 154 1.39 -5.52 -4.79
C VAL A 154 0.10 -6.21 -5.26
N ALA A 155 0.03 -6.67 -6.51
CA ALA A 155 -1.16 -7.36 -7.00
C ALA A 155 -1.45 -8.64 -6.23
N LEU A 156 -0.44 -9.51 -6.11
CA LEU A 156 -0.57 -10.87 -5.57
C LEU A 156 -0.69 -10.89 -4.04
N LEU A 157 0.09 -10.06 -3.35
CA LEU A 157 0.13 -10.07 -1.88
C LEU A 157 -0.85 -9.08 -1.26
N TYR A 158 -1.37 -8.13 -2.03
CA TYR A 158 -2.20 -7.06 -1.50
C TYR A 158 -3.54 -6.90 -2.21
N THR A 159 -3.56 -6.55 -3.50
CA THR A 159 -4.79 -6.23 -4.21
C THR A 159 -5.74 -7.42 -4.28
N ILE A 160 -5.25 -8.58 -4.72
CA ILE A 160 -6.07 -9.79 -4.87
C ILE A 160 -6.58 -10.30 -3.51
N PRO A 161 -5.74 -10.51 -2.47
CA PRO A 161 -6.23 -10.94 -1.16
C PRO A 161 -7.25 -9.97 -0.54
N SER A 162 -7.03 -8.65 -0.68
CA SER A 162 -7.98 -7.65 -0.16
C SER A 162 -9.32 -7.71 -0.88
N LEU A 163 -9.32 -7.88 -2.21
CA LEU A 163 -10.56 -8.02 -2.98
C LEU A 163 -11.29 -9.33 -2.62
N ILE A 164 -10.56 -10.42 -2.43
CA ILE A 164 -11.15 -11.70 -1.98
C ILE A 164 -11.80 -11.53 -0.60
N ASP A 165 -11.10 -10.93 0.37
CA ASP A 165 -11.64 -10.67 1.71
C ASP A 165 -12.89 -9.78 1.69
N ILE A 166 -12.93 -8.78 0.79
CA ILE A 166 -14.11 -7.92 0.59
C ILE A 166 -15.26 -8.72 -0.04
N ILE A 167 -14.99 -9.51 -1.08
CA ILE A 167 -16.00 -10.36 -1.74
C ILE A 167 -16.58 -11.35 -0.75
N PHE A 168 -15.75 -11.98 0.08
CA PHE A 168 -16.21 -12.92 1.09
C PHE A 168 -17.00 -12.26 2.22
N HIS A 169 -16.76 -10.97 2.53
CA HIS A 169 -17.66 -10.23 3.42
C HIS A 169 -19.02 -9.95 2.78
N ILE A 170 -19.04 -9.62 1.48
CA ILE A 170 -20.28 -9.27 0.77
C ILE A 170 -21.11 -10.53 0.47
N CYS A 171 -20.42 -11.63 0.16
CA CYS A 171 -20.98 -12.92 -0.19
C CYS A 171 -20.26 -14.01 0.62
N PRO A 172 -20.62 -14.20 1.90
CA PRO A 172 -20.00 -15.22 2.73
C PRO A 172 -20.26 -16.61 2.15
N PRO A 173 -19.23 -17.39 1.83
CA PRO A 173 -19.39 -18.75 1.34
C PRO A 173 -19.91 -19.64 2.48
N LEU A 174 -20.99 -20.37 2.20
CA LEU A 174 -21.71 -21.23 3.16
C LEU A 174 -20.84 -22.34 3.80
N PHE A 175 -19.67 -22.63 3.22
CA PHE A 175 -18.83 -23.77 3.58
C PHE A 175 -17.55 -23.39 4.34
N ILE A 176 -17.27 -22.09 4.56
CA ILE A 176 -16.04 -21.64 5.21
C ILE A 176 -16.34 -21.19 6.65
N PRO A 177 -15.73 -21.80 7.67
CA PRO A 177 -15.88 -21.36 9.06
C PRO A 177 -15.41 -19.91 9.31
N ASP A 178 -16.12 -19.19 10.18
CA ASP A 178 -15.81 -17.80 10.56
C ASP A 178 -14.39 -17.61 11.12
N ILE A 179 -13.85 -18.65 11.78
CA ILE A 179 -12.48 -18.65 12.29
C ILE A 179 -11.45 -18.51 11.16
N LEU A 180 -11.68 -19.14 10.00
CA LEU A 180 -10.79 -18.99 8.85
C LEU A 180 -10.84 -17.58 8.28
N PHE A 181 -12.00 -16.91 8.32
CA PHE A 181 -12.12 -15.49 7.96
C PHE A 181 -11.38 -14.58 8.92
N PHE A 182 -11.42 -14.86 10.22
CA PHE A 182 -10.66 -14.08 11.19
C PHE A 182 -9.15 -14.21 10.94
N ILE A 183 -8.67 -15.43 10.68
CA ILE A 183 -7.26 -15.70 10.36
C ILE A 183 -6.86 -15.04 9.04
N SER A 184 -7.69 -15.12 7.99
CA SER A 184 -7.39 -14.49 6.69
C SER A 184 -7.20 -12.98 6.83
N ARG A 185 -8.08 -12.31 7.59
CA ARG A 185 -8.00 -10.86 7.86
C ARG A 185 -6.69 -10.48 8.56
N ILE A 186 -6.26 -11.26 9.55
CA ILE A 186 -4.99 -11.02 10.24
C ILE A 186 -3.81 -11.22 9.29
N LEU A 187 -3.81 -12.28 8.49
CA LEU A 187 -2.76 -12.55 7.51
C LEU A 187 -2.65 -11.42 6.47
N VAL A 188 -3.78 -10.95 5.95
CA VAL A 188 -3.83 -9.81 5.03
C VAL A 188 -3.27 -8.55 5.69
N LEU A 189 -3.57 -8.31 6.96
CA LEU A 189 -3.04 -7.17 7.72
C LEU A 189 -1.51 -7.26 7.94
N VAL A 190 -0.98 -8.46 8.15
CA VAL A 190 0.47 -8.71 8.31
C VAL A 190 1.19 -8.58 6.98
N CYS A 191 0.65 -9.16 5.90
CA CYS A 191 1.18 -8.97 4.55
C CYS A 191 1.23 -7.48 4.18
N PHE A 192 0.25 -6.70 4.63
CA PHE A 192 0.20 -5.26 4.41
C PHE A 192 1.36 -4.50 5.06
N THR A 193 1.64 -4.73 6.34
CA THR A 193 2.75 -4.08 7.06
C THR A 193 4.12 -4.52 6.55
N ILE A 194 4.25 -5.77 6.11
CA ILE A 194 5.48 -6.27 5.51
C ILE A 194 5.73 -5.58 4.16
N GLN A 195 4.71 -5.39 3.33
CA GLN A 195 4.85 -4.76 2.01
C GLN A 195 5.29 -3.30 2.10
N SER A 196 4.68 -2.50 2.99
CA SER A 196 5.08 -1.11 3.22
C SER A 196 6.54 -0.99 3.64
N THR A 197 6.96 -1.90 4.53
CA THR A 197 8.34 -1.97 5.02
C THR A 197 9.29 -2.39 3.90
N THR A 198 8.89 -3.35 3.06
CA THR A 198 9.70 -3.86 1.95
C THR A 198 9.92 -2.79 0.88
N SER A 199 8.87 -2.08 0.45
CA SER A 199 9.01 -0.96 -0.50
C SER A 199 9.85 0.18 0.07
N ALA A 200 9.72 0.51 1.36
CA ALA A 200 10.56 1.50 2.01
C ALA A 200 12.05 1.08 2.04
N LEU A 201 12.33 -0.19 2.33
CA LEU A 201 13.68 -0.75 2.33
C LEU A 201 14.29 -0.81 0.92
N ILE A 202 13.51 -1.19 -0.09
CA ILE A 202 13.94 -1.17 -1.50
C ILE A 202 14.34 0.26 -1.90
N PHE A 203 13.54 1.26 -1.57
CA PHE A 203 13.89 2.65 -1.83
C PHE A 203 15.16 3.09 -1.11
N LEU A 204 15.26 2.81 0.19
CA LEU A 204 16.46 3.11 0.97
C LEU A 204 17.69 2.48 0.32
N SER A 205 17.59 1.24 -0.17
CA SER A 205 18.70 0.55 -0.85
C SER A 205 19.16 1.21 -2.16
N HIS A 206 18.28 1.98 -2.81
CA HIS A 206 18.55 2.65 -4.08
C HIS A 206 18.89 4.13 -3.94
N HIS A 207 18.62 4.73 -2.78
CA HIS A 207 18.93 6.13 -2.51
C HIS A 207 20.44 6.39 -2.55
N LYS A 208 20.85 7.49 -3.20
CA LYS A 208 22.27 7.87 -3.36
C LYS A 208 23.00 7.91 -2.03
N PHE A 209 22.35 8.44 -0.98
CA PHE A 209 22.91 8.52 0.36
C PHE A 209 23.28 7.15 0.95
N VAL A 210 22.43 6.13 0.80
CA VAL A 210 22.68 4.79 1.34
C VAL A 210 23.73 4.05 0.53
N LYS A 211 23.80 4.27 -0.79
CA LYS A 211 24.91 3.78 -1.62
C LYS A 211 26.24 4.41 -1.20
N GLU A 212 26.25 5.72 -0.94
CA GLU A 212 27.42 6.45 -0.47
C GLU A 212 27.86 5.96 0.91
N LEU A 213 26.89 5.75 1.82
CA LEU A 213 27.13 5.24 3.17
C LEU A 213 27.66 3.79 3.13
N ARG A 214 27.07 2.89 2.33
CA ARG A 214 27.59 1.53 2.12
C ARG A 214 29.01 1.54 1.57
N ARG A 215 29.30 2.43 0.62
CA ARG A 215 30.64 2.56 0.05
C ARG A 215 31.65 3.04 1.11
N LYS A 216 31.29 4.05 1.91
CA LYS A 216 32.14 4.55 3.02
C LYS A 216 32.36 3.49 4.10
N LEU A 217 31.32 2.76 4.49
CA LEU A 217 31.42 1.65 5.45
C LEU A 217 32.29 0.52 4.90
N ALA A 218 32.14 0.13 3.63
CA ALA A 218 32.97 -0.90 3.02
C ALA A 218 34.46 -0.52 3.00
N ILE A 219 34.77 0.76 2.72
CA ILE A 219 36.14 1.28 2.79
C ILE A 219 36.65 1.26 4.24
N TYR A 220 35.83 1.68 5.20
CA TYR A 220 36.19 1.68 6.62
C TYR A 220 36.47 0.27 7.15
N PHE A 221 35.60 -0.71 6.84
CA PHE A 221 35.80 -2.10 7.22
C PHE A 221 36.98 -2.76 6.48
N SER A 222 37.23 -2.39 5.23
CA SER A 222 38.43 -2.81 4.49
C SER A 222 39.70 -2.28 5.17
N HIS A 223 39.71 -1.03 5.62
CA HIS A 223 40.84 -0.47 6.35
C HIS A 223 41.03 -1.14 7.71
N ALA A 224 39.96 -1.28 8.50
CA ALA A 224 40.02 -1.96 9.79
C ALA A 224 40.51 -3.40 9.68
N ARG A 225 40.08 -4.14 8.64
CA ARG A 225 40.56 -5.51 8.36
C ARG A 225 42.04 -5.54 8.01
N ASN A 226 42.51 -4.61 7.18
CA ASN A 226 43.93 -4.53 6.83
C ASN A 226 44.79 -4.12 8.02
N SER A 227 44.32 -3.23 8.89
CA SER A 227 45.00 -2.85 10.13
C SER A 227 45.09 -4.00 11.14
N LEU A 228 44.05 -4.85 11.23
CA LEU A 228 44.06 -6.05 12.07
C LEU A 228 44.99 -7.15 11.54
N LEU A 229 45.12 -7.28 10.21
CA LEU A 229 46.08 -8.22 9.62
C LEU A 229 47.54 -7.81 9.92
N ILE A 230 47.84 -6.51 9.84
CA ILE A 230 49.18 -5.97 10.17
C ILE A 230 49.53 -6.20 11.66
N LEU A 231 48.54 -6.20 12.55
CA LEU A 231 48.73 -6.46 13.99
C LEU A 231 48.92 -7.96 14.33
N ASN A 232 48.53 -8.87 13.44
CA ASN A 232 48.70 -10.31 13.63
C ASN A 232 50.00 -10.85 13.01
N ASP A 233 50.68 -10.06 12.16
CA ASP A 233 51.96 -10.40 11.53
C ASP A 233 53.18 -9.82 12.30
N VAL A 234 52.95 -9.21 13.47
CA VAL A 234 53.98 -8.73 14.43
C VAL A 234 53.94 -9.59 15.68
#